data_AF-A0A1I6D238-F1
#
_entry.id   AF-A0A1I6D238-F1
#
_cell.length_a   1.000
_cell.length_b   1.000
_cell.length_c   1.000
_cell.angle_alpha   90.00
_cell.angle_beta   90.00
_cell.angle_gamma   90.00
#
_symmetry.space_group_name_H-M   'P 1'
#
loop_
_entity.id
_entity.type
_entity.pdbx_description
1 polymer ?
#
loop_
_entity_poly.entity_id
_entity_poly.type
_entity_poly.pdbx_seq_one_letter_code
_entity_poly.pdbx_strand_id
1 'polypeptide(L)'
;MLYMSLQLNIVREEVVLLDPGSNFTPKKMIVEKRFDPLTGDVSRVVGFKKFQLPIVDWSKAVKRSLQTPCPFCGENLFQMTPQFPKDLIEEGRIGVGRATVVPNLSPYDRYSAVVVMVPDHYVPLEEISFDLVNDSLEAAVLFLQKCAAKDAAGAAYMTANWNYMPYSGGTLVHPHLQVLAGPSPGNYHRRCMMGAEDFAWKTGKDFWDELINYLKFRT
;
A
#
# COMPACT_ATOMS: atom_id res chain seq x y z
N MET A 1 35.28 15.29 -5.20
CA MET A 1 34.00 14.86 -4.58
C MET A 1 33.78 13.41 -4.96
N LEU A 2 33.82 12.49 -4.01
CA LEU A 2 33.43 11.09 -4.26
C LEU A 2 31.91 11.06 -4.43
N TYR A 3 31.41 10.68 -5.60
CA TYR A 3 29.99 10.49 -5.83
C TYR A 3 29.51 9.33 -4.95
N MET A 4 28.75 9.65 -3.90
CA MET A 4 28.09 8.64 -3.07
C MET A 4 26.95 8.01 -3.88
N SER A 5 26.96 6.68 -4.03
CA SER A 5 25.89 5.90 -4.67
C SER A 5 24.94 5.31 -3.61
N LEU A 6 23.79 4.78 -4.04
CA LEU A 6 22.92 3.99 -3.17
C LEU A 6 23.72 2.84 -2.52
N GLN A 7 23.68 2.76 -1.19
CA GLN A 7 24.33 1.70 -0.41
C GLN A 7 23.30 0.99 0.46
N LEU A 8 23.15 -0.32 0.27
CA LEU A 8 22.38 -1.16 1.18
C LEU A 8 23.28 -1.57 2.34
N ASN A 9 22.98 -1.10 3.54
CA ASN A 9 23.72 -1.46 4.73
C ASN A 9 23.23 -2.80 5.27
N ILE A 10 24.13 -3.78 5.30
CA ILE A 10 23.88 -5.14 5.80
C ILE A 10 24.91 -5.45 6.88
N VAL A 11 24.42 -5.76 8.08
CA VAL A 11 25.26 -6.19 9.20
C VAL A 11 24.99 -7.67 9.47
N ARG A 12 26.06 -8.47 9.50
CA ARG A 12 26.02 -9.90 9.83
C ARG A 12 26.76 -10.16 11.12
N GLU A 13 26.13 -10.88 12.02
CA GLU A 13 26.70 -11.27 13.31
C GLU A 13 26.63 -12.79 13.44
N GLU A 14 27.70 -13.38 13.99
CA GLU A 14 27.71 -14.79 14.35
C GLU A 14 27.06 -14.95 15.73
N VAL A 15 26.10 -15.87 15.82
CA VAL A 15 25.51 -16.33 17.07
C VAL A 15 25.85 -17.79 17.24
N VAL A 16 26.30 -18.15 18.45
CA VAL A 16 26.50 -19.54 18.86
C VAL A 16 25.34 -19.92 19.76
N LEU A 17 24.65 -21.01 19.43
CA LEU A 17 23.64 -21.62 20.30
C LEU A 17 23.91 -23.10 20.50
N LEU A 18 23.37 -23.66 21.57
CA LEU A 18 23.35 -25.10 21.81
C LEU A 18 22.01 -25.65 21.31
N ASP A 19 22.02 -26.42 20.23
CA ASP A 19 20.80 -26.87 19.55
C ASP A 19 20.27 -28.17 20.18
N PRO A 20 19.07 -28.21 20.79
CA PRO A 20 18.51 -29.45 21.32
C PRO A 20 18.30 -30.50 20.24
N GLY A 21 18.04 -30.10 18.99
CA GLY A 21 17.95 -31.01 17.84
C GLY A 21 19.28 -31.65 17.45
N SER A 22 20.39 -31.26 18.09
CA SER A 22 21.73 -31.82 17.92
C SER A 22 22.39 -32.14 19.27
N ASN A 23 21.61 -32.57 20.26
CA ASN A 23 22.07 -32.91 21.62
C ASN A 23 22.90 -31.78 22.27
N PHE A 24 22.46 -30.53 22.11
CA PHE A 24 23.14 -29.34 22.63
C PHE A 24 24.57 -29.15 22.12
N THR A 25 24.90 -29.69 20.93
CA THR A 25 26.16 -29.37 20.26
C THR A 25 26.18 -27.89 19.85
N PRO A 26 27.29 -27.15 20.05
CA PRO A 26 27.42 -25.78 19.58
C PRO A 26 27.18 -25.66 18.08
N LYS A 27 26.25 -24.78 17.72
CA LYS A 27 25.87 -24.48 16.35
C LYS A 27 26.01 -22.99 16.10
N LYS A 28 26.80 -22.66 15.07
CA LYS A 28 26.98 -21.31 14.58
C LYS A 28 25.87 -20.97 13.61
N MET A 29 25.29 -19.79 13.77
CA MET A 29 24.30 -19.22 12.87
C MET A 29 24.67 -17.77 12.56
N ILE A 30 24.36 -17.33 11.34
CA ILE A 30 24.50 -15.93 10.96
C ILE A 30 23.14 -15.27 11.10
N VAL A 31 23.07 -14.19 11.87
CA VAL A 31 21.93 -13.28 11.89
C VAL A 31 22.25 -12.08 11.01
N GLU A 32 21.29 -11.64 10.22
CA GLU A 32 21.46 -10.52 9.29
C GLU A 32 20.48 -9.39 9.64
N LYS A 33 21.00 -8.17 9.77
CA LYS A 33 20.25 -6.93 9.89
C LYS A 33 20.42 -6.14 8.59
N ARG A 34 19.31 -5.70 8.00
CA ARG A 34 19.27 -4.81 6.84
C ARG A 34 18.69 -3.47 7.26
N PHE A 35 19.28 -2.40 6.77
CA PHE A 35 18.82 -1.05 7.05
C PHE A 35 18.27 -0.45 5.77
N ASP A 36 17.04 0.04 5.82
CA ASP A 36 16.44 0.79 4.72
C ASP A 36 17.12 2.16 4.63
N PRO A 37 17.85 2.46 3.54
CA PRO A 37 18.54 3.74 3.38
C PRO A 37 17.59 4.92 3.24
N LEU A 38 16.31 4.68 2.91
CA LEU A 38 15.31 5.72 2.73
C LEU A 38 14.67 6.11 4.07
N THR A 39 14.24 5.12 4.85
CA THR A 39 13.42 5.36 6.05
C THR A 39 14.21 5.23 7.35
N GLY A 40 15.38 4.61 7.30
CA GLY A 40 16.15 4.20 8.48
C GLY A 40 15.59 2.96 9.19
N ASP A 41 14.51 2.35 8.67
CA ASP A 41 13.88 1.18 9.27
C ASP A 41 14.85 -0.03 9.22
N VAL A 42 14.82 -0.85 10.28
CA VAL A 42 15.72 -2.00 10.43
C VAL A 42 14.93 -3.29 10.31
N SER A 43 15.34 -4.14 9.36
CA SER A 43 14.79 -5.48 9.17
C SER A 43 15.76 -6.55 9.66
N ARG A 44 15.26 -7.56 10.37
CA ARG A 44 16.03 -8.76 10.74
C ARG A 44 15.67 -9.90 9.81
N VAL A 45 16.66 -10.45 9.11
CA VAL A 45 16.46 -11.58 8.21
C VAL A 45 16.75 -12.86 8.97
N VAL A 46 15.70 -13.65 9.17
CA VAL A 46 15.76 -14.94 9.87
C VAL A 46 15.48 -16.05 8.87
N GLY A 47 16.45 -16.96 8.71
CA GLY A 47 16.32 -18.11 7.82
C GLY A 47 15.49 -19.22 8.44
N PHE A 48 14.16 -19.18 8.27
CA PHE A 48 13.30 -20.30 8.62
C PHE A 48 13.40 -21.41 7.56
N LYS A 49 13.90 -22.59 7.93
CA LYS A 49 14.14 -23.68 6.96
C LYS A 49 12.87 -24.30 6.37
N LYS A 50 11.71 -24.17 7.04
CA LYS A 50 10.43 -24.81 6.65
C LYS A 50 9.21 -24.05 7.21
N PHE A 51 9.05 -22.78 6.86
CA PHE A 51 7.83 -22.04 7.20
C PHE A 51 6.99 -21.88 5.94
N GLN A 52 5.84 -22.56 5.89
CA GLN A 52 4.80 -22.33 4.89
C GLN A 52 3.58 -21.80 5.62
N LEU A 53 3.13 -20.61 5.25
CA LEU A 53 1.83 -20.14 5.69
C LEU A 53 0.76 -20.95 4.96
N PRO A 54 -0.27 -21.43 5.67
CA PRO A 54 -1.39 -22.09 5.00
C PRO A 54 -2.08 -21.11 4.05
N ILE A 55 -2.49 -21.61 2.89
CA ILE A 55 -3.39 -20.86 2.02
C ILE A 55 -4.72 -20.70 2.75
N VAL A 56 -5.19 -19.46 2.85
CA VAL A 56 -6.45 -19.14 3.52
C VAL A 56 -7.60 -19.33 2.54
N ASP A 57 -8.53 -20.22 2.86
CA ASP A 57 -9.80 -20.29 2.15
C ASP A 57 -10.74 -19.18 2.63
N TRP A 58 -11.02 -18.23 1.74
CA TRP A 58 -11.88 -17.08 2.01
C TRP A 58 -13.38 -17.37 1.90
N SER A 59 -13.78 -18.56 1.45
CA SER A 59 -15.19 -18.92 1.19
C SER A 59 -16.12 -18.60 2.37
N LYS A 60 -15.69 -18.90 3.60
CA LYS A 60 -16.45 -18.62 4.82
C LYS A 60 -16.58 -17.13 5.09
N ALA A 61 -15.53 -16.35 4.87
CA ALA A 61 -15.55 -14.90 5.06
C ALA A 61 -16.44 -14.22 4.01
N VAL A 62 -16.33 -14.65 2.75
CA VAL A 62 -17.20 -14.19 1.65
C VAL A 62 -18.66 -14.51 1.96
N LYS A 63 -18.99 -15.77 2.30
CA LYS A 63 -20.35 -16.18 2.64
C LYS A 63 -20.92 -15.38 3.82
N ARG A 64 -20.11 -15.13 4.86
CA ARG A 64 -20.52 -14.30 6.00
C ARG A 64 -20.78 -12.85 5.59
N SER A 65 -19.94 -12.27 4.74
CA SER A 65 -20.09 -10.88 4.31
C SER A 65 -21.37 -10.63 3.48
N LEU A 66 -21.88 -11.66 2.80
CA LEU A 66 -23.14 -11.59 2.05
C LEU A 66 -24.39 -11.65 2.93
N GLN A 67 -24.25 -11.88 4.25
CA GLN A 67 -25.39 -11.90 5.17
C GLN A 67 -25.94 -10.50 5.47
N THR A 68 -25.19 -9.45 5.15
CA THR A 68 -25.60 -8.06 5.28
C THR A 68 -25.47 -7.35 3.92
N PRO A 69 -26.35 -6.39 3.59
CA PRO A 69 -26.24 -5.64 2.35
C PRO A 69 -24.88 -4.95 2.23
N CYS A 70 -24.12 -5.27 1.18
CA CYS A 70 -22.88 -4.58 0.88
C CYS A 70 -23.19 -3.23 0.22
N PRO A 71 -22.62 -2.10 0.71
CA PRO A 71 -22.85 -0.79 0.13
C PRO A 71 -22.23 -0.63 -1.27
N PHE A 72 -21.37 -1.54 -1.72
CA PHE A 72 -20.64 -1.43 -2.99
C PHE A 72 -21.18 -2.36 -4.10
N CYS A 73 -22.20 -3.17 -3.79
CA CYS A 73 -22.79 -4.11 -4.75
C CYS A 73 -23.97 -3.49 -5.52
N GLY A 74 -23.90 -3.53 -6.86
CA GLY A 74 -25.02 -3.16 -7.74
C GLY A 74 -25.63 -1.81 -7.39
N GLU A 75 -26.96 -1.75 -7.29
CA GLU A 75 -27.71 -0.52 -6.97
C GLU A 75 -27.41 0.05 -5.58
N ASN A 76 -26.95 -0.77 -4.63
CA ASN A 76 -26.58 -0.28 -3.30
C ASN A 76 -25.44 0.74 -3.38
N LEU A 77 -24.56 0.63 -4.38
CA LEU A 77 -23.52 1.63 -4.61
C LEU A 77 -24.11 3.03 -4.72
N PHE A 78 -25.20 3.20 -5.45
CA PHE A 78 -25.79 4.52 -5.68
C PHE A 78 -26.71 4.97 -4.53
N GLN A 79 -27.30 4.02 -3.80
CA GLN A 79 -28.27 4.28 -2.72
C GLN A 79 -27.62 4.43 -1.34
N MET A 80 -26.51 3.73 -1.08
CA MET A 80 -25.90 3.61 0.25
C MET A 80 -24.56 4.36 0.38
N THR A 81 -23.96 4.84 -0.72
CA THR A 81 -22.72 5.63 -0.66
C THR A 81 -22.98 7.13 -0.82
N PRO A 82 -22.18 7.98 -0.15
CA PRO A 82 -22.32 9.42 -0.28
C PRO A 82 -21.93 9.91 -1.69
N GLN A 83 -22.17 11.19 -1.95
CA GLN A 83 -21.73 11.90 -3.15
C GLN A 83 -20.80 13.04 -2.76
N PHE A 84 -19.82 13.34 -3.60
CA PHE A 84 -19.01 14.53 -3.46
C PHE A 84 -19.87 15.78 -3.71
N PRO A 85 -19.55 16.90 -3.05
CA PRO A 85 -20.09 18.20 -3.43
C PRO A 85 -19.82 18.52 -4.91
N LYS A 86 -20.79 19.17 -5.58
CA LYS A 86 -20.71 19.51 -7.01
C LYS A 86 -19.54 20.40 -7.38
N ASP A 87 -19.07 21.21 -6.43
CA ASP A 87 -17.91 22.09 -6.58
C ASP A 87 -16.57 21.35 -6.41
N LEU A 88 -16.59 20.05 -6.11
CA LEU A 88 -15.42 19.17 -6.18
C LEU A 88 -15.55 18.20 -7.36
N ILE A 89 -16.65 17.45 -7.41
CA ILE A 89 -17.01 16.53 -8.51
C ILE A 89 -18.44 16.82 -8.92
N GLU A 90 -18.64 17.31 -10.14
CA GLU A 90 -19.94 17.80 -10.63
C GLU A 90 -21.00 16.69 -10.63
N GLU A 91 -20.61 15.48 -11.06
CA GLU A 91 -21.44 14.28 -11.11
C GLU A 91 -21.62 13.61 -9.73
N GLY A 92 -20.94 14.13 -8.71
CA GLY A 92 -20.94 13.58 -7.34
C GLY A 92 -20.14 12.28 -7.15
N ARG A 93 -19.74 11.60 -8.23
CA ARG A 93 -18.90 10.39 -8.24
C ARG A 93 -18.03 10.40 -9.49
N ILE A 94 -16.94 9.65 -9.48
CA ILE A 94 -16.07 9.46 -10.67
C ILE A 94 -16.19 8.00 -11.10
N GLY A 95 -16.43 7.76 -12.39
CA GLY A 95 -16.35 6.42 -12.99
C GLY A 95 -15.14 6.33 -13.93
N VAL A 96 -14.37 5.25 -13.83
CA VAL A 96 -13.29 4.91 -14.77
C VAL A 96 -13.35 3.40 -15.01
N GLY A 97 -13.61 2.99 -16.24
CA GLY A 97 -13.80 1.58 -16.58
C GLY A 97 -14.82 0.91 -15.66
N ARG A 98 -14.36 -0.09 -14.88
CA ARG A 98 -15.20 -0.80 -13.89
C ARG A 98 -15.17 -0.20 -12.47
N ALA A 99 -14.31 0.78 -12.23
CA ALA A 99 -14.12 1.40 -10.93
C ALA A 99 -15.04 2.61 -10.72
N THR A 100 -15.46 2.85 -9.47
CA THR A 100 -16.23 4.02 -9.08
C THR A 100 -15.65 4.65 -7.81
N VAL A 101 -15.37 5.95 -7.86
CA VAL A 101 -14.91 6.73 -6.71
C VAL A 101 -16.09 7.37 -6.01
N VAL A 102 -16.17 7.15 -4.70
CA VAL A 102 -17.16 7.74 -3.79
C VAL A 102 -16.46 8.39 -2.60
N PRO A 103 -17.06 9.39 -1.93
CA PRO A 103 -16.51 9.89 -0.68
C PRO A 103 -16.46 8.78 0.37
N ASN A 104 -15.43 8.80 1.22
CA ASN A 104 -15.42 7.94 2.40
C ASN A 104 -16.39 8.50 3.45
N LEU A 105 -17.31 7.66 3.94
CA LEU A 105 -18.30 8.02 4.97
C LEU A 105 -17.65 8.33 6.33
N SER A 106 -16.47 7.75 6.58
CA SER A 106 -15.64 7.99 7.76
C SER A 106 -14.30 8.55 7.31
N PRO A 107 -14.22 9.86 6.98
CA PRO A 107 -13.03 10.46 6.39
C PRO A 107 -11.83 10.42 7.35
N TYR A 108 -10.64 10.23 6.79
CA TYR A 108 -9.37 10.17 7.54
C TYR A 108 -8.49 11.41 7.36
N ASP A 109 -8.74 12.19 6.31
CA ASP A 109 -8.04 13.43 5.97
C ASP A 109 -8.98 14.38 5.24
N ARG A 110 -8.50 15.59 4.90
CA ARG A 110 -9.26 16.66 4.26
C ARG A 110 -10.04 16.19 3.03
N TYR A 111 -9.41 15.37 2.20
CA TYR A 111 -10.06 14.67 1.11
C TYR A 111 -9.90 13.18 1.35
N SER A 112 -11.02 12.48 1.49
CA SER A 112 -11.05 11.03 1.71
C SER A 112 -12.05 10.39 0.79
N ALA A 113 -11.58 9.45 -0.03
CA ALA A 113 -12.38 8.71 -0.99
C ALA A 113 -12.15 7.21 -0.86
N VAL A 114 -13.15 6.47 -1.33
CA VAL A 114 -13.05 5.04 -1.59
C VAL A 114 -13.18 4.83 -3.09
N VAL A 115 -12.25 4.07 -3.66
CA VAL A 115 -12.40 3.55 -5.03
C VAL A 115 -12.97 2.15 -4.91
N VAL A 116 -14.25 1.98 -5.25
CA VAL A 116 -14.84 0.66 -5.46
C VAL A 116 -14.26 0.12 -6.76
N MET A 117 -13.42 -0.92 -6.69
CA MET A 117 -12.53 -1.30 -7.79
C MET A 117 -13.29 -2.00 -8.92
N VAL A 118 -14.28 -2.82 -8.56
CA VAL A 118 -15.12 -3.59 -9.49
C VAL A 118 -16.52 -3.77 -8.90
N PRO A 119 -17.54 -4.10 -9.72
CA PRO A 119 -18.88 -4.41 -9.23
C PRO A 119 -18.97 -5.78 -8.51
N ASP A 120 -18.01 -6.68 -8.74
CA ASP A 120 -17.97 -8.00 -8.11
C ASP A 120 -17.69 -7.90 -6.61
N HIS A 121 -18.53 -8.55 -5.79
CA HIS A 121 -18.43 -8.53 -4.33
C HIS A 121 -17.13 -9.13 -3.79
N TYR A 122 -16.50 -10.03 -4.54
CA TYR A 122 -15.25 -10.67 -4.18
C TYR A 122 -14.48 -11.04 -5.45
N VAL A 123 -13.18 -10.79 -5.44
CA VAL A 123 -12.24 -11.19 -6.49
C VAL A 123 -11.07 -11.93 -5.81
N PRO A 124 -10.87 -13.22 -6.09
CA PRO A 124 -9.69 -13.97 -5.65
C PRO A 124 -8.38 -13.33 -6.13
N LEU A 125 -7.27 -13.59 -5.43
CA LEU A 125 -5.99 -12.94 -5.73
C LEU A 125 -5.49 -13.30 -7.13
N GLU A 126 -5.71 -14.54 -7.54
CA GLU A 126 -5.41 -15.11 -8.84
C GLU A 126 -6.27 -14.56 -9.99
N GLU A 127 -7.39 -13.91 -9.67
CA GLU A 127 -8.32 -13.30 -10.64
C GLU A 127 -8.16 -11.77 -10.71
N ILE A 128 -7.27 -11.17 -9.92
CA ILE A 128 -6.96 -9.74 -10.00
C ILE A 128 -6.25 -9.49 -11.34
N SER A 129 -6.98 -8.90 -12.28
CA SER A 129 -6.46 -8.58 -13.61
C SER A 129 -5.71 -7.25 -13.63
N PHE A 130 -4.90 -7.06 -14.67
CA PHE A 130 -4.25 -5.78 -14.95
C PHE A 130 -5.27 -4.64 -15.09
N ASP A 131 -6.31 -4.84 -15.91
CA ASP A 131 -7.33 -3.81 -16.16
C ASP A 131 -8.06 -3.38 -14.88
N LEU A 132 -8.35 -4.33 -13.98
CA LEU A 132 -8.95 -4.05 -12.67
C LEU A 132 -8.08 -3.06 -11.88
N VAL A 133 -6.78 -3.34 -11.80
CA VAL A 133 -5.83 -2.49 -11.06
C VAL A 133 -5.63 -1.15 -11.78
N ASN A 134 -5.54 -1.17 -13.11
CA ASN A 134 -5.37 0.04 -13.92
C ASN A 134 -6.55 1.00 -13.76
N ASP A 135 -7.78 0.53 -13.98
CA ASP A 135 -9.00 1.32 -13.81
C ASP A 135 -9.08 1.94 -12.40
N SER A 136 -8.73 1.15 -11.39
CA SER A 136 -8.79 1.57 -9.98
C SER A 136 -7.76 2.64 -9.64
N LEU A 137 -6.52 2.49 -10.12
CA LEU A 137 -5.46 3.47 -9.89
C LEU A 137 -5.69 4.74 -10.71
N GLU A 138 -6.19 4.62 -11.94
CA GLU A 138 -6.56 5.77 -12.77
C GLU A 138 -7.70 6.57 -12.12
N ALA A 139 -8.72 5.88 -11.60
CA ALA A 139 -9.80 6.51 -10.83
C ALA A 139 -9.26 7.26 -9.59
N ALA A 140 -8.33 6.66 -8.85
CA ALA A 140 -7.67 7.29 -7.71
C ALA A 140 -6.90 8.55 -8.12
N VAL A 141 -6.09 8.47 -9.18
CA VAL A 141 -5.32 9.60 -9.71
C VAL A 141 -6.23 10.74 -10.15
N LEU A 142 -7.33 10.44 -10.86
CA LEU A 142 -8.28 11.44 -11.31
C LEU A 142 -8.93 12.19 -10.14
N PHE A 143 -9.33 11.47 -9.08
CA PHE A 143 -9.83 12.08 -7.85
C PHE A 143 -8.79 13.01 -7.20
N LEU A 144 -7.55 12.54 -7.06
CA LEU A 144 -6.46 13.28 -6.45
C LEU A 144 -6.11 14.56 -7.24
N GLN A 145 -6.13 14.49 -8.57
CA GLN A 145 -5.95 15.65 -9.44
C GLN A 145 -7.06 16.69 -9.25
N LYS A 146 -8.32 16.26 -9.11
CA LYS A 146 -9.45 17.16 -8.82
C LYS A 146 -9.29 17.85 -7.46
N CYS A 147 -8.82 17.12 -6.45
CA CYS A 147 -8.53 17.70 -5.13
C CYS A 147 -7.42 18.77 -5.22
N ALA A 148 -6.32 18.47 -5.90
CA ALA A 148 -5.20 19.40 -6.08
C ALA A 148 -5.60 20.66 -6.87
N ALA A 149 -6.40 20.50 -7.93
CA ALA A 149 -6.90 21.61 -8.73
C ALA A 149 -7.81 22.54 -7.92
N LYS A 150 -8.58 21.99 -6.97
CA LYS A 150 -9.44 22.76 -6.07
C LYS A 150 -8.66 23.43 -4.94
N ASP A 151 -7.72 22.72 -4.34
CA ASP A 151 -6.94 23.19 -3.19
C ASP A 151 -5.57 22.50 -3.12
N ALA A 152 -4.59 23.08 -3.82
CA ALA A 152 -3.25 22.54 -3.88
C ALA A 152 -2.56 22.45 -2.51
N ALA A 153 -2.78 23.44 -1.64
CA ALA A 153 -2.17 23.45 -0.30
C ALA A 153 -2.85 22.43 0.64
N GLY A 154 -4.17 22.32 0.58
CA GLY A 154 -4.95 21.36 1.35
C GLY A 154 -4.86 19.92 0.87
N ALA A 155 -4.38 19.68 -0.35
CA ALA A 155 -4.21 18.35 -0.95
C ALA A 155 -2.74 18.03 -1.29
N ALA A 156 -1.78 18.69 -0.65
CA ALA A 156 -0.36 18.60 -0.99
C ALA A 156 0.24 17.19 -0.84
N TYR A 157 -0.30 16.35 0.06
CA TYR A 157 0.17 15.00 0.32
C TYR A 157 -0.92 13.99 0.07
N MET A 158 -0.65 13.05 -0.83
CA MET A 158 -1.65 12.13 -1.37
C MET A 158 -1.22 10.67 -1.19
N THR A 159 -2.18 9.77 -0.97
CA THR A 159 -1.93 8.33 -0.90
C THR A 159 -3.09 7.55 -1.50
N ALA A 160 -2.79 6.39 -2.10
CA ALA A 160 -3.75 5.36 -2.43
C ALA A 160 -3.32 4.07 -1.74
N ASN A 161 -4.21 3.49 -0.93
CA ASN A 161 -3.90 2.37 -0.05
C ASN A 161 -4.87 1.22 -0.30
N TRP A 162 -4.40 -0.02 -0.21
CA TRP A 162 -5.22 -1.21 -0.45
C TRP A 162 -5.04 -2.25 0.66
N ASN A 163 -6.14 -2.56 1.34
CA ASN A 163 -6.22 -3.69 2.26
C ASN A 163 -6.99 -4.83 1.58
N TYR A 164 -6.26 -5.79 0.99
CA TYR A 164 -6.86 -7.00 0.45
C TYR A 164 -7.23 -7.98 1.57
N MET A 165 -8.53 -8.23 1.76
CA MET A 165 -9.10 -9.19 2.71
C MET A 165 -8.87 -8.88 4.21
N PRO A 166 -9.63 -9.51 5.13
CA PRO A 166 -9.64 -9.11 6.55
C PRO A 166 -8.29 -9.11 7.28
N TYR A 167 -7.34 -9.96 6.86
CA TYR A 167 -6.03 -10.06 7.53
C TYR A 167 -5.10 -8.87 7.22
N SER A 168 -5.41 -8.06 6.21
CA SER A 168 -4.74 -6.78 5.98
C SER A 168 -5.47 -5.61 6.67
N GLY A 169 -6.50 -5.88 7.48
CA GLY A 169 -7.32 -4.84 8.11
C GLY A 169 -8.48 -4.34 7.24
N GLY A 170 -8.82 -5.05 6.16
CA GLY A 170 -10.00 -4.76 5.35
C GLY A 170 -11.31 -5.03 6.11
N THR A 171 -12.19 -4.02 6.21
CA THR A 171 -13.49 -4.14 6.89
C THR A 171 -14.59 -4.69 5.98
N LEU A 172 -14.41 -4.59 4.65
CA LEU A 172 -15.30 -5.13 3.63
C LEU A 172 -14.54 -6.11 2.74
N VAL A 173 -15.23 -7.18 2.32
CA VAL A 173 -14.70 -8.14 1.35
C VAL A 173 -14.65 -7.53 -0.06
N HIS A 174 -15.58 -6.63 -0.36
CA HIS A 174 -15.67 -5.95 -1.66
C HIS A 174 -14.37 -5.20 -1.97
N PRO A 175 -13.71 -5.47 -3.12
CA PRO A 175 -12.43 -4.85 -3.46
C PRO A 175 -12.52 -3.33 -3.55
N HIS A 176 -11.73 -2.64 -2.72
CA HIS A 176 -11.70 -1.19 -2.71
C HIS A 176 -10.34 -0.61 -2.28
N LEU A 177 -10.01 0.57 -2.82
CA LEU A 177 -8.89 1.40 -2.38
C LEU A 177 -9.36 2.50 -1.43
N GLN A 178 -8.48 2.88 -0.51
CA GLN A 178 -8.63 4.07 0.34
C GLN A 178 -7.70 5.17 -0.21
N VAL A 179 -8.28 6.25 -0.71
CA VAL A 179 -7.54 7.33 -1.36
C VAL A 179 -7.68 8.61 -0.55
N LEU A 180 -6.56 9.18 -0.15
CA LEU A 180 -6.49 10.30 0.78
C LEU A 180 -5.65 11.44 0.20
N ALA A 181 -6.06 12.67 0.45
CA ALA A 181 -5.22 13.85 0.27
C ALA A 181 -5.40 14.84 1.42
N GLY A 182 -4.30 15.45 1.85
CA GLY A 182 -4.26 16.36 2.98
C GLY A 182 -3.09 17.33 2.96
N PRO A 183 -3.08 18.31 3.88
CA PRO A 183 -2.03 19.32 3.98
C PRO A 183 -0.75 18.81 4.65
N SER A 184 -0.75 17.60 5.21
CA SER A 184 0.40 17.02 5.90
C SER A 184 0.56 15.53 5.60
N PRO A 185 1.80 15.02 5.46
CA PRO A 185 2.04 13.61 5.21
C PRO A 185 1.87 12.78 6.47
N GLY A 186 1.40 11.53 6.31
CA GLY A 186 1.48 10.51 7.34
C GLY A 186 2.93 10.15 7.70
N ASN A 187 3.14 9.45 8.82
CA ASN A 187 4.47 9.19 9.36
C ASN A 187 5.42 8.49 8.39
N TYR A 188 4.96 7.44 7.69
CA TYR A 188 5.79 6.71 6.74
C TYR A 188 6.11 7.56 5.50
N HIS A 189 5.08 8.19 4.91
CA HIS A 189 5.24 9.12 3.78
C HIS A 189 6.25 10.23 4.11
N ARG A 190 6.14 10.85 5.30
CA ARG A 190 7.09 11.86 5.77
C ARG A 190 8.53 11.35 5.82
N ARG A 191 8.76 10.15 6.38
CA ARG A 191 10.10 9.56 6.43
C ARG A 191 10.66 9.31 5.04
N CYS A 192 9.85 8.79 4.11
CA CYS A 192 10.29 8.58 2.74
C CYS A 192 10.70 9.88 2.04
N MET A 193 9.91 10.95 2.17
CA MET A 193 10.24 12.25 1.58
C MET A 193 11.54 12.83 2.16
N MET A 194 11.64 12.87 3.49
CA MET A 194 12.83 13.40 4.16
C MET A 194 14.08 12.60 3.81
N GLY A 195 13.96 11.26 3.70
CA GLY A 195 15.05 10.39 3.28
C GLY A 195 15.47 10.62 1.83
N ALA A 196 14.50 10.79 0.91
CA ALA A 196 14.79 11.09 -0.49
C ALA A 196 15.45 12.46 -0.64
N GLU A 197 14.98 13.48 0.09
CA GLU A 197 15.59 14.82 0.12
C GLU A 197 17.03 14.79 0.65
N ASP A 198 17.26 14.10 1.77
CA ASP A 198 18.59 13.94 2.35
C ASP A 198 19.54 13.17 1.41
N PHE A 199 19.04 12.12 0.75
CA PHE A 199 19.79 11.38 -0.26
C PHE A 199 20.17 12.28 -1.45
N ALA A 200 19.22 13.06 -1.97
CA ALA A 200 19.46 13.98 -3.07
C ALA A 200 20.46 15.08 -2.68
N TRP A 201 20.36 15.62 -1.47
CA TRP A 201 21.31 16.61 -0.95
C TRP A 201 22.74 16.05 -0.82
N LYS A 202 22.89 14.80 -0.36
CA LYS A 202 24.21 14.15 -0.19
C LYS A 202 24.86 13.70 -1.49
N THR A 203 24.06 13.23 -2.44
CA THR A 203 24.55 12.51 -3.63
C THR A 203 24.41 13.31 -4.93
N GLY A 204 23.51 14.28 -4.97
CA GLY A 204 23.09 14.98 -6.18
C GLY A 204 22.22 14.14 -7.11
N LYS A 205 21.60 13.06 -6.62
CA LYS A 205 20.82 12.10 -7.42
C LYS A 205 19.44 11.84 -6.84
N ASP A 206 18.48 11.45 -7.68
CA ASP A 206 17.19 10.94 -7.22
C ASP A 206 17.33 9.54 -6.61
N PHE A 207 16.68 9.31 -5.48
CA PHE A 207 16.75 8.04 -4.76
C PHE A 207 16.11 6.89 -5.55
N TRP A 208 14.95 7.14 -6.16
CA TRP A 208 14.17 6.11 -6.85
C TRP A 208 14.83 5.68 -8.15
N ASP A 209 15.39 6.62 -8.91
CA ASP A 209 16.20 6.33 -10.09
C ASP A 209 17.41 5.45 -9.74
N GLU A 210 18.12 5.77 -8.66
CA GLU A 210 19.25 4.97 -8.20
C GLU A 210 18.80 3.59 -7.71
N LEU A 211 17.65 3.48 -7.03
CA LEU A 211 17.08 2.19 -6.63
C LEU A 211 16.73 1.32 -7.84
N ILE A 212 16.06 1.89 -8.85
CA ILE A 212 15.71 1.20 -10.09
C ILE A 212 16.97 0.74 -10.82
N ASN A 213 17.97 1.61 -10.95
CA ASN A 213 19.24 1.27 -11.57
C ASN A 213 19.94 0.14 -10.81
N TYR A 214 20.02 0.23 -9.48
CA TYR A 214 20.61 -0.81 -8.65
C TYR A 214 19.96 -2.18 -8.84
N LEU A 215 18.63 -2.23 -9.00
CA LEU A 215 17.88 -3.47 -9.20
C LEU A 215 18.07 -4.05 -10.61
N LYS A 216 18.08 -3.21 -11.66
CA LYS A 216 18.26 -3.65 -13.06
C LYS A 216 19.59 -4.36 -13.31
N PHE A 217 20.67 -3.93 -12.65
CA PHE A 217 22.00 -4.53 -12.84
C PHE A 217 22.26 -5.77 -11.96
N ARG A 218 21.24 -6.28 -11.25
CA ARG A 218 21.35 -7.45 -10.36
C ARG A 218 20.38 -8.59 -10.67
N THR A 219 19.50 -8.43 -11.65
CA THR A 219 18.70 -9.51 -12.26
C THR A 219 19.42 -10.05 -13.48
#